data_AF-V5FJ77-F1
#
_entry.id   AF-V5FJ77-F1
#
_cell.length_a   1.000
_cell.length_b   1.000
_cell.length_c   1.000
_cell.angle_alpha   90.00
_cell.angle_beta   90.00
_cell.angle_gamma   90.00
#
_symmetry.space_group_name_H-M   'P 1'
#
loop_
_entity.id
_entity.type
_entity.pdbx_description
1 polymer ?
#
loop_
_entity_poly.entity_id
_entity_poly.type
_entity_poly.pdbx_seq_one_letter_code
_entity_poly.pdbx_strand_id
1 'polypeptide(L)'
;MDANILAGKLQNTHLNNSPCWEDNLIFNPQADSGLSQDTLGDIPKYLFRIVSPLSDAQVDGTWIHSQAASQKSSSSLEDIFVDLNTKKRLTVARTLKKHLWWLSKDGVEDNFVSWTSSLLFALRYIYYRHLHSRDGSSLENIKLFVIDTERFSPRTFIQDLDLIKAFCEFDNPPPGEKSLRGLRELREDRGYYFGEYLSQGSLNLAGRCQMILASSLFHKDLLRRLQGNFKDINLPLPGNKEPRWPKEVRDFRKAVWLSTKPIRLSSEQILGRMEALSEIIDNFDPGWRFAMAVYFSALIGPETGDRGATPDNPVCVYLISKFIDQKDCESPTFRVIATDKMPELKQVEGLLYDIKKHFYAYGLKVAFNVIEEAERSLRNFHRTVFSEDQSPPLTTDSNKTLTADDRIRLSRFNMTRMLHELNTKFKSS
;
A
#
# COMPACT_ATOMS: atom_id res chain seq x y z
N MET A 1 -21.63 -42.93 -7.81
CA MET A 1 -21.36 -41.47 -7.91
C MET A 1 -20.69 -41.09 -6.60
N ASP A 2 -19.44 -40.65 -6.65
CA ASP A 2 -18.58 -40.53 -5.47
C ASP A 2 -19.00 -39.34 -4.59
N ALA A 3 -19.23 -39.58 -3.30
CA ALA A 3 -19.71 -38.56 -2.35
C ALA A 3 -18.73 -37.39 -2.23
N ASN A 4 -17.44 -37.61 -2.47
CA ASN A 4 -16.42 -36.57 -2.48
C ASN A 4 -16.50 -35.65 -3.72
N ILE A 5 -16.92 -36.18 -4.87
CA ILE A 5 -17.15 -35.39 -6.09
C ILE A 5 -18.40 -34.51 -5.92
N LEU A 6 -19.40 -35.02 -5.21
CA LEU A 6 -20.60 -34.25 -4.90
C LEU A 6 -20.32 -33.16 -3.85
N ALA A 7 -19.51 -33.46 -2.83
CA ALA A 7 -19.08 -32.49 -1.82
C ALA A 7 -18.22 -31.35 -2.42
N GLY A 8 -17.31 -31.67 -3.35
CA GLY A 8 -16.53 -30.67 -4.09
C GLY A 8 -17.40 -29.79 -5.00
N LYS A 9 -18.45 -30.36 -5.63
CA LYS A 9 -19.41 -29.58 -6.42
C LYS A 9 -20.35 -28.73 -5.55
N LEU A 10 -20.67 -29.18 -4.34
CA LEU A 10 -21.52 -28.46 -3.39
C LEU A 10 -20.78 -27.31 -2.68
N GLN A 11 -19.47 -27.42 -2.43
CA GLN A 11 -18.66 -26.29 -1.95
C GLN A 11 -18.54 -25.16 -2.98
N ASN A 12 -18.64 -25.48 -4.27
CA ASN A 12 -18.61 -24.50 -5.36
C ASN A 12 -20.00 -23.99 -5.78
N THR A 13 -21.08 -24.47 -5.16
CA THR A 13 -22.44 -23.97 -5.39
C THR A 13 -22.98 -23.34 -4.12
N HIS A 14 -22.65 -22.06 -3.91
CA HIS A 14 -23.29 -21.22 -2.91
C HIS A 14 -24.77 -21.02 -3.27
N LEU A 15 -25.62 -21.94 -2.84
CA LEU A 15 -27.07 -21.77 -2.79
C LEU A 15 -27.42 -21.08 -1.47
N ASN A 16 -27.37 -19.75 -1.45
CA ASN A 16 -28.17 -18.99 -0.49
C ASN A 16 -28.72 -17.70 -1.10
N ASN A 17 -30.03 -17.56 -0.93
CA ASN A 17 -30.92 -16.57 -1.51
C ASN A 17 -30.61 -15.12 -1.08
N SER A 18 -30.09 -14.33 -2.01
CA SER A 18 -30.42 -12.92 -2.30
C SER A 18 -29.44 -12.46 -3.40
N PRO A 19 -29.82 -11.71 -4.44
CA PRO A 19 -28.86 -11.13 -5.38
C PRO A 19 -28.15 -9.94 -4.73
N CYS A 20 -27.43 -10.21 -3.64
CA CYS A 20 -26.36 -9.33 -3.20
C CYS A 20 -25.26 -9.57 -4.23
N TRP A 21 -25.11 -8.64 -5.18
CA TRP A 21 -23.99 -8.64 -6.11
C TRP A 21 -22.74 -8.82 -5.26
N GLU A 22 -22.03 -9.94 -5.40
CA GLU A 22 -20.77 -10.10 -4.70
C GLU A 22 -19.90 -8.89 -5.07
N ASP A 23 -19.42 -8.16 -4.06
CA ASP A 23 -18.73 -6.88 -4.23
C ASP A 23 -17.46 -6.98 -5.11
N ASN A 24 -16.98 -8.21 -5.33
CA ASN A 24 -15.81 -8.56 -6.10
C ASN A 24 -15.79 -10.06 -6.44
N LEU A 25 -15.28 -10.43 -7.61
CA LEU A 25 -14.96 -11.82 -7.96
C LEU A 25 -13.58 -12.19 -7.41
N ILE A 26 -13.48 -13.23 -6.58
CA ILE A 26 -12.23 -13.68 -5.93
C ILE A 26 -11.53 -14.78 -6.71
N PHE A 27 -10.20 -14.88 -6.59
CA PHE A 27 -9.43 -16.01 -7.12
C PHE A 27 -9.53 -17.21 -6.17
N ASN A 28 -9.93 -18.37 -6.70
CA ASN A 28 -10.05 -19.61 -5.95
C ASN A 28 -9.25 -20.76 -6.62
N PRO A 29 -7.90 -20.67 -6.59
CA PRO A 29 -7.07 -21.70 -7.19
C PRO A 29 -7.27 -23.06 -6.53
N GLN A 30 -7.49 -24.07 -7.37
CA GLN A 30 -7.59 -25.47 -6.95
C GLN A 30 -6.20 -26.06 -6.70
N ALA A 31 -6.12 -27.22 -6.04
CA ALA A 31 -4.84 -27.87 -5.71
C ALA A 31 -3.96 -28.19 -6.93
N ASP A 32 -4.57 -28.39 -8.10
CA ASP A 32 -3.88 -28.66 -9.37
C ASP A 32 -3.58 -27.38 -10.18
N SER A 33 -3.85 -26.19 -9.65
CA SER A 33 -3.63 -24.92 -10.35
C SER A 33 -2.15 -24.59 -10.55
N GLY A 34 -1.25 -25.21 -9.79
CA GLY A 34 0.18 -24.88 -9.78
C GLY A 34 0.55 -23.71 -8.87
N LEU A 35 -0.41 -23.19 -8.10
CA LEU A 35 -0.19 -22.16 -7.08
C LEU A 35 -0.16 -22.78 -5.67
N SER A 36 0.76 -22.32 -4.81
CA SER A 36 0.72 -22.68 -3.39
C SER A 36 -0.34 -21.83 -2.67
N GLN A 37 -1.00 -22.38 -1.66
CA GLN A 37 -1.95 -21.59 -0.86
C GLN A 37 -1.29 -20.37 -0.20
N ASP A 38 0.00 -20.46 0.13
CA ASP A 38 0.77 -19.39 0.74
C ASP A 38 0.96 -18.18 -0.20
N THR A 39 1.03 -18.39 -1.53
CA THR A 39 1.19 -17.29 -2.51
C THR A 39 0.01 -16.32 -2.57
N LEU A 40 -1.15 -16.70 -2.04
CA LEU A 40 -2.35 -15.85 -2.05
C LEU A 40 -2.40 -14.83 -0.90
N GLY A 41 -1.49 -14.95 0.06
CA GLY A 41 -1.41 -14.06 1.21
C GLY A 41 -0.61 -12.79 0.93
N ASP A 42 0.26 -12.77 -0.07
CA ASP A 42 1.27 -11.74 -0.28
C ASP A 42 0.75 -10.54 -1.09
N ILE A 43 -0.22 -9.82 -0.50
CA ILE A 43 -0.80 -8.61 -1.08
C ILE A 43 -0.37 -7.37 -0.27
N PRO A 44 0.17 -6.32 -0.92
CA PRO A 44 0.52 -5.08 -0.24
C PRO A 44 -0.75 -4.32 0.13
N LYS A 45 -0.71 -3.55 1.23
CA LYS A 45 -1.89 -2.81 1.71
C LYS A 45 -2.44 -1.83 0.67
N TYR A 46 -1.56 -1.15 -0.07
CA TYR A 46 -1.97 -0.18 -1.07
C TYR A 46 -1.59 -0.60 -2.48
N LEU A 47 -2.56 -0.49 -3.39
CA LEU A 47 -2.38 -0.64 -4.82
C LEU A 47 -2.88 0.61 -5.55
N PHE A 48 -2.25 0.91 -6.67
CA PHE A 48 -2.50 2.08 -7.50
C PHE A 48 -2.99 1.66 -8.88
N ARG A 49 -3.87 2.47 -9.47
CA ARG A 49 -4.27 2.34 -10.88
C ARG A 49 -4.51 3.70 -11.51
N ILE A 50 -4.06 3.84 -12.75
CA ILE A 50 -4.41 4.99 -13.58
C ILE A 50 -5.58 4.64 -14.48
N VAL A 51 -6.58 5.51 -14.50
CA VAL A 51 -7.73 5.41 -15.40
C VAL A 51 -7.77 6.67 -16.26
N SER A 52 -7.87 6.49 -17.57
CA SER A 52 -8.21 7.56 -18.52
C SER A 52 -9.39 7.09 -19.39
N PRO A 53 -10.02 7.96 -20.19
CA PRO A 53 -11.12 7.60 -21.09
C PRO A 53 -10.83 6.42 -22.02
N LEU A 54 -9.56 6.15 -22.34
CA LEU A 54 -9.13 5.08 -23.23
C LEU A 54 -8.54 3.87 -22.49
N SER A 55 -8.73 3.78 -21.18
CA SER A 55 -8.36 2.59 -20.41
C SER A 55 -9.29 1.42 -20.73
N ASP A 56 -8.74 0.21 -20.82
CA ASP A 56 -9.54 -1.01 -21.05
C ASP A 56 -10.51 -1.33 -19.90
N ALA A 57 -10.14 -1.00 -18.66
CA ALA A 57 -11.06 -1.10 -17.54
C ALA A 57 -11.87 0.19 -17.44
N GLN A 58 -13.18 0.04 -17.45
CA GLN A 58 -14.12 1.16 -17.33
C GLN A 58 -14.46 1.40 -15.87
N VAL A 59 -14.65 2.67 -15.52
CA VAL A 59 -15.14 3.07 -14.20
C VAL A 59 -16.54 3.62 -14.37
N ASP A 60 -17.50 3.04 -13.66
CA ASP A 60 -18.89 3.50 -13.60
C ASP A 60 -19.28 3.78 -12.15
N GLY A 61 -19.43 5.07 -11.81
CA GLY A 61 -19.64 5.51 -10.43
C GLY A 61 -18.55 5.01 -9.49
N THR A 62 -18.90 4.08 -8.62
CA THR A 62 -17.99 3.45 -7.64
C THR A 62 -17.45 2.11 -8.10
N TRP A 63 -17.75 1.64 -9.30
CA TRP A 63 -17.32 0.34 -9.79
C TRP A 63 -16.20 0.48 -10.82
N ILE A 64 -15.28 -0.49 -10.80
CA ILE A 64 -14.34 -0.70 -11.89
C ILE A 64 -14.56 -2.07 -12.51
N HIS A 65 -14.62 -2.12 -13.82
CA HIS A 65 -14.99 -3.29 -14.59
C HIS A 65 -13.83 -3.75 -15.46
N SER A 66 -13.54 -5.06 -15.48
CA SER A 66 -12.75 -5.68 -16.54
C SER A 66 -13.40 -5.41 -17.91
N GLN A 67 -12.66 -5.66 -18.99
CA GLN A 67 -13.25 -5.52 -20.33
C GLN A 67 -14.42 -6.49 -20.51
N ALA A 68 -14.26 -7.75 -20.08
CA ALA A 68 -15.32 -8.74 -20.12
C ALA A 68 -16.56 -8.31 -19.31
N ALA A 69 -16.36 -7.72 -18.13
CA ALA A 69 -17.45 -7.21 -17.30
C ALA A 69 -18.17 -6.01 -17.93
N SER A 70 -17.41 -5.08 -18.52
CA SER A 70 -17.96 -3.92 -19.23
C SER A 70 -18.81 -4.34 -20.43
N GLN A 71 -18.44 -5.45 -21.07
CA GLN A 71 -19.17 -6.06 -22.18
C GLN A 71 -20.29 -7.02 -21.72
N LYS A 72 -20.52 -7.15 -20.41
CA LYS A 72 -21.50 -8.07 -19.80
C LYS A 72 -21.31 -9.52 -20.23
N SER A 73 -20.07 -9.93 -20.49
CA SER A 73 -19.78 -11.32 -20.83
C SER A 73 -19.94 -12.22 -19.61
N SER A 74 -20.46 -13.42 -19.83
CA SER A 74 -20.55 -14.46 -18.80
C SER A 74 -19.19 -14.85 -18.18
N SER A 75 -18.09 -14.73 -18.94
CA SER A 75 -16.75 -15.01 -18.41
C SER A 75 -16.32 -14.02 -17.34
N SER A 76 -17.01 -12.87 -17.22
CA SER A 76 -16.72 -11.88 -16.17
C SER A 76 -17.19 -12.28 -14.78
N LEU A 77 -18.08 -13.27 -14.69
CA LEU A 77 -18.63 -13.81 -13.45
C LEU A 77 -17.96 -15.11 -13.02
N GLU A 78 -17.03 -15.62 -13.84
CA GLU A 78 -16.38 -16.91 -13.61
C GLU A 78 -14.92 -16.68 -13.21
N ASP A 79 -14.52 -17.25 -12.07
CA ASP A 79 -13.12 -17.28 -11.67
C ASP A 79 -12.30 -18.09 -12.67
N ILE A 80 -11.12 -17.59 -13.04
CA ILE A 80 -10.23 -18.23 -14.02
C ILE A 80 -9.80 -19.65 -13.63
N PHE A 81 -9.88 -20.01 -12.35
CA PHE A 81 -9.54 -21.33 -11.81
C PHE A 81 -10.73 -22.30 -11.72
N VAL A 82 -11.93 -21.90 -12.13
CA VAL A 82 -13.08 -22.82 -12.21
C VAL A 82 -12.90 -23.80 -13.37
N ASP A 83 -13.21 -25.08 -13.10
CA ASP A 83 -13.22 -26.19 -14.06
C ASP A 83 -11.97 -26.26 -14.97
N LEU A 84 -10.78 -26.12 -14.37
CA LEU A 84 -9.50 -26.13 -15.06
C LEU A 84 -9.25 -27.46 -15.80
N ASN A 85 -9.53 -27.45 -17.09
CA ASN A 85 -9.07 -28.45 -18.04
C ASN A 85 -8.02 -27.84 -18.99
N THR A 86 -7.39 -28.66 -19.84
CA THR A 86 -6.37 -28.20 -20.79
C THR A 86 -6.86 -27.04 -21.67
N LYS A 87 -8.11 -27.08 -22.17
CA LYS A 87 -8.67 -26.02 -23.02
C LYS A 87 -8.86 -24.71 -22.25
N LYS A 88 -9.33 -24.76 -21.00
CA LYS A 88 -9.46 -23.58 -20.14
C LYS A 88 -8.09 -23.00 -19.82
N ARG A 89 -7.11 -23.82 -19.47
CA ARG A 89 -5.72 -23.39 -19.18
C ARG A 89 -5.06 -22.70 -20.39
N LEU A 90 -5.21 -23.25 -21.60
CA LEU A 90 -4.76 -22.60 -22.84
C LEU A 90 -5.44 -21.24 -23.06
N THR A 91 -6.74 -21.16 -22.76
CA THR A 91 -7.53 -19.93 -22.90
C THR A 91 -7.06 -18.86 -21.91
N VAL A 92 -6.90 -19.23 -20.64
CA VAL A 92 -6.41 -18.33 -19.58
C VAL A 92 -5.00 -17.87 -19.90
N ALA A 93 -4.09 -18.76 -20.31
CA ALA A 93 -2.73 -18.40 -20.71
C ALA A 93 -2.71 -17.39 -21.87
N ARG A 94 -3.56 -17.61 -22.89
CA ARG A 94 -3.71 -16.69 -24.03
C ARG A 94 -4.25 -15.33 -23.61
N THR A 95 -5.30 -15.30 -22.78
CA THR A 95 -5.90 -14.05 -22.28
C THR A 95 -4.92 -13.29 -21.39
N LEU A 96 -4.27 -13.97 -20.44
CA LEU A 96 -3.26 -13.40 -19.56
C LEU A 96 -2.09 -12.82 -20.35
N LYS A 97 -1.59 -13.54 -21.36
CA LYS A 97 -0.54 -13.04 -22.25
C LYS A 97 -0.97 -11.74 -22.93
N LYS A 98 -2.15 -11.73 -23.55
CA LYS A 98 -2.65 -10.54 -24.24
C LYS A 98 -2.84 -9.37 -23.28
N HIS A 99 -3.37 -9.63 -22.09
CA HIS A 99 -3.56 -8.64 -21.04
C HIS A 99 -2.24 -8.01 -20.61
N LEU A 100 -1.26 -8.81 -20.17
CA LEU A 100 -0.01 -8.31 -19.60
C LEU A 100 0.96 -7.73 -20.62
N TRP A 101 0.89 -8.16 -21.88
CA TRP A 101 1.65 -7.56 -22.98
C TRP A 101 0.94 -6.39 -23.66
N TRP A 102 -0.29 -6.11 -23.24
CA TRP A 102 -1.13 -5.02 -23.73
C TRP A 102 -1.34 -5.14 -25.25
N LEU A 103 -1.59 -6.38 -25.69
CA LEU A 103 -1.84 -6.72 -27.09
C LEU A 103 -3.32 -6.52 -27.41
N SER A 104 -3.63 -6.49 -28.72
CA SER A 104 -5.03 -6.52 -29.13
C SER A 104 -5.76 -7.72 -28.55
N LYS A 105 -6.90 -7.44 -27.93
CA LYS A 105 -7.76 -8.40 -27.26
C LYS A 105 -8.80 -9.01 -28.20
N ASP A 106 -8.60 -8.88 -29.52
CA ASP A 106 -9.48 -9.52 -30.51
C ASP A 106 -9.64 -11.02 -30.23
N GLY A 107 -10.89 -11.47 -30.15
CA GLY A 107 -11.25 -12.86 -29.92
C GLY A 107 -10.87 -13.43 -28.55
N VAL A 108 -10.63 -12.58 -27.54
CA VAL A 108 -10.53 -12.97 -26.13
C VAL A 108 -11.42 -12.10 -25.26
N GLU A 109 -12.04 -12.72 -24.27
CA GLU A 109 -12.75 -12.02 -23.20
C GLU A 109 -11.77 -11.82 -22.05
N ASP A 110 -11.29 -10.59 -21.92
CA ASP A 110 -10.32 -10.23 -20.90
C ASP A 110 -11.01 -9.87 -19.59
N ASN A 111 -10.95 -10.80 -18.64
CA ASN A 111 -11.56 -10.62 -17.33
C ASN A 111 -10.63 -9.98 -16.29
N PHE A 112 -9.43 -9.52 -16.67
CA PHE A 112 -8.47 -8.97 -15.71
C PHE A 112 -8.53 -7.44 -15.60
N VAL A 113 -8.16 -6.93 -14.43
CA VAL A 113 -7.89 -5.51 -14.18
C VAL A 113 -6.52 -5.40 -13.50
N SER A 114 -5.57 -4.72 -14.16
CA SER A 114 -4.24 -4.47 -13.59
C SER A 114 -4.23 -3.41 -12.48
N TRP A 115 -3.45 -3.69 -11.46
CA TRP A 115 -3.09 -2.78 -10.37
C TRP A 115 -1.57 -2.81 -10.20
N THR A 116 -0.98 -1.77 -9.63
CA THR A 116 0.45 -1.76 -9.32
C THR A 116 0.69 -1.38 -7.87
N SER A 117 1.69 -1.96 -7.21
CA SER A 117 2.16 -1.49 -5.91
C SER A 117 3.14 -0.31 -6.01
N SER A 118 3.64 -0.01 -7.21
CA SER A 118 4.62 1.07 -7.44
C SER A 118 3.93 2.38 -7.82
N LEU A 119 3.88 3.32 -6.88
CA LEU A 119 3.42 4.69 -7.17
C LEU A 119 4.26 5.34 -8.28
N LEU A 120 5.58 5.10 -8.31
CA LEU A 120 6.45 5.58 -9.40
C LEU A 120 5.96 5.10 -10.77
N PHE A 121 5.63 3.82 -10.89
CA PHE A 121 5.09 3.26 -12.13
C PHE A 121 3.76 3.93 -12.50
N ALA A 122 2.83 4.08 -11.55
CA ALA A 122 1.56 4.75 -11.79
C ALA A 122 1.75 6.19 -12.27
N LEU A 123 2.61 6.98 -11.63
CA LEU A 123 2.91 8.35 -12.04
C LEU A 123 3.54 8.42 -13.44
N ARG A 124 4.50 7.54 -13.74
CA ARG A 124 5.09 7.46 -15.10
C ARG A 124 4.09 7.04 -16.15
N TYR A 125 3.11 6.24 -15.74
CA TYR A 125 2.04 5.84 -16.63
C TYR A 125 1.09 7.01 -16.96
N ILE A 126 0.89 7.97 -16.05
CA ILE A 126 0.17 9.23 -16.37
C ILE A 126 0.86 9.98 -17.52
N TYR A 127 2.19 10.16 -17.45
CA TYR A 127 2.95 10.79 -18.54
C TYR A 127 2.72 10.07 -19.86
N TYR A 128 2.74 8.74 -19.85
CA TYR A 128 2.47 7.95 -21.04
C TYR A 128 1.08 8.23 -21.59
N ARG A 129 0.01 8.13 -20.78
CA ARG A 129 -1.36 8.36 -21.28
C ARG A 129 -1.55 9.77 -21.82
N HIS A 130 -0.98 10.77 -21.16
CA HIS A 130 -1.08 12.16 -21.58
C HIS A 130 -0.31 12.45 -22.88
N LEU A 131 0.92 11.95 -23.00
CA LEU A 131 1.82 12.29 -24.11
C LEU A 131 1.71 11.34 -25.31
N HIS A 132 1.05 10.20 -25.16
CA HIS A 132 0.95 9.21 -26.23
C HIS A 132 -0.10 9.63 -27.27
N SER A 133 0.29 9.68 -28.54
CA SER A 133 -0.56 10.15 -29.64
C SER A 133 -1.89 9.42 -29.79
N ARG A 134 -1.95 8.13 -29.45
CA ARG A 134 -3.20 7.34 -29.49
C ARG A 134 -4.12 7.57 -28.31
N ASP A 135 -3.58 8.01 -27.18
CA ASP A 135 -4.39 8.26 -25.99
C ASP A 135 -4.65 9.77 -25.85
N GLY A 136 -3.61 10.55 -25.58
CA GLY A 136 -3.67 12.00 -25.58
C GLY A 136 -4.62 12.57 -24.54
N SER A 137 -5.03 11.79 -23.53
CA SER A 137 -5.99 12.25 -22.53
C SER A 137 -5.44 13.45 -21.76
N SER A 138 -6.27 14.46 -21.59
CA SER A 138 -5.93 15.61 -20.75
C SER A 138 -5.77 15.18 -19.28
N LEU A 139 -4.99 15.93 -18.51
CA LEU A 139 -4.70 15.58 -17.10
C LEU A 139 -5.94 15.64 -16.21
N GLU A 140 -6.96 16.39 -16.60
CA GLU A 140 -8.27 16.48 -15.92
C GLU A 140 -9.09 15.20 -16.11
N ASN A 141 -8.82 14.45 -17.19
CA ASN A 141 -9.50 13.20 -17.53
C ASN A 141 -8.73 11.96 -17.05
N ILE A 142 -7.49 12.11 -16.60
CA ILE A 142 -6.69 11.04 -16.03
C ILE A 142 -6.88 11.04 -14.50
N LYS A 143 -7.21 9.88 -13.93
CA LYS A 143 -7.47 9.67 -12.51
C LYS A 143 -6.45 8.70 -11.93
N LEU A 144 -5.88 9.04 -10.78
CA LEU A 144 -5.10 8.12 -9.95
C LEU A 144 -6.04 7.56 -8.88
N PHE A 145 -6.23 6.25 -8.91
CA PHE A 145 -6.90 5.49 -7.87
C PHE A 145 -5.87 4.87 -6.94
N VAL A 146 -6.17 4.93 -5.65
CA VAL A 146 -5.45 4.22 -4.58
C VAL A 146 -6.49 3.37 -3.86
N ILE A 147 -6.22 2.08 -3.69
CA ILE A 147 -7.10 1.18 -2.95
C ILE A 147 -6.40 0.63 -1.71
N ASP A 148 -7.19 0.36 -0.67
CA ASP A 148 -6.75 -0.33 0.55
C ASP A 148 -7.19 -1.79 0.45
N THR A 149 -6.24 -2.69 0.13
CA THR A 149 -6.50 -4.09 -0.18
C THR A 149 -7.04 -4.86 1.02
N GLU A 150 -6.79 -4.40 2.25
CA GLU A 150 -7.33 -4.99 3.48
C GLU A 150 -8.85 -4.79 3.61
N ARG A 151 -9.43 -3.86 2.84
CA ARG A 151 -10.88 -3.64 2.79
C ARG A 151 -11.59 -4.49 1.74
N PHE A 152 -10.88 -5.37 1.07
CA PHE A 152 -11.44 -6.31 0.11
C PHE A 152 -11.39 -7.74 0.65
N SER A 153 -12.22 -8.61 0.07
CA SER A 153 -12.18 -10.02 0.45
C SER A 153 -10.79 -10.60 0.18
N PRO A 154 -10.26 -11.48 1.05
CA PRO A 154 -9.02 -12.19 0.75
C PRO A 154 -9.08 -12.85 -0.62
N ARG A 155 -7.95 -12.86 -1.34
CA ARG A 155 -7.83 -13.39 -2.72
C ARG A 155 -8.56 -12.59 -3.80
N THR A 156 -8.94 -11.34 -3.54
CA THR A 156 -9.41 -10.40 -4.59
C THR A 156 -8.29 -10.05 -5.58
N PHE A 157 -7.06 -9.99 -5.09
CA PHE A 157 -5.87 -9.66 -5.87
C PHE A 157 -4.91 -10.83 -5.89
N ILE A 158 -4.19 -10.98 -6.99
CA ILE A 158 -3.11 -11.95 -7.13
C ILE A 158 -1.94 -11.31 -7.89
N GLN A 159 -0.71 -11.67 -7.50
CA GLN A 159 0.48 -11.18 -8.19
C GLN A 159 0.53 -11.74 -9.62
N ASP A 160 0.89 -10.87 -10.56
CA ASP A 160 1.08 -11.20 -11.97
C ASP A 160 2.06 -12.36 -12.21
N LEU A 161 3.16 -12.42 -11.45
CA LEU A 161 4.20 -13.44 -11.54
C LEU A 161 3.68 -14.82 -11.12
N ASP A 162 2.78 -14.89 -10.15
CA ASP A 162 2.19 -16.16 -9.72
C ASP A 162 1.25 -16.70 -10.78
N LEU A 163 0.41 -15.85 -11.39
CA LEU A 163 -0.38 -16.23 -12.55
C LEU A 163 0.50 -16.67 -13.74
N ILE A 164 1.60 -15.96 -14.01
CA ILE A 164 2.55 -16.37 -15.04
C ILE A 164 3.10 -17.76 -14.74
N LYS A 165 3.55 -18.04 -13.52
CA LYS A 165 4.10 -19.35 -13.14
C LYS A 165 3.05 -20.46 -13.34
N ALA A 166 1.79 -20.21 -12.95
CA ALA A 166 0.70 -21.16 -13.08
C ALA A 166 0.34 -21.49 -14.55
N PHE A 167 0.45 -20.51 -15.45
CA PHE A 167 -0.08 -20.64 -16.82
C PHE A 167 0.98 -20.63 -17.93
N CYS A 168 2.26 -20.36 -17.64
CA CYS A 168 3.28 -20.22 -18.69
C CYS A 168 3.55 -21.49 -19.51
N GLU A 169 3.24 -22.67 -18.97
CA GLU A 169 3.41 -23.94 -19.69
C GLU A 169 2.34 -24.18 -20.76
N PHE A 170 1.21 -23.48 -20.66
CA PHE A 170 0.11 -23.54 -21.60
C PHE A 170 0.20 -22.44 -22.67
N ASP A 171 1.18 -21.54 -22.58
CA ASP A 171 1.46 -20.57 -23.63
C ASP A 171 2.54 -21.11 -24.57
N ASN A 172 2.12 -21.58 -25.74
CA ASN A 172 2.99 -22.11 -26.80
C ASN A 172 2.92 -21.22 -28.05
N PRO A 173 3.46 -19.99 -28.01
CA PRO A 173 3.48 -19.13 -29.17
C PRO A 173 4.55 -19.58 -30.19
N PRO A 174 4.38 -19.22 -31.46
CA PRO A 174 5.43 -19.40 -32.47
C PRO A 174 6.77 -18.76 -32.05
N PRO A 175 7.90 -19.28 -32.55
CA PRO A 175 9.22 -18.68 -32.30
C PRO A 175 9.26 -17.20 -32.66
N GLY A 176 9.82 -16.37 -31.76
CA GLY A 176 9.97 -14.92 -31.95
C GLY A 176 8.76 -14.10 -31.50
N GLU A 177 7.64 -14.72 -31.15
CA GLU A 177 6.50 -14.01 -30.57
C GLU A 177 6.65 -13.78 -29.06
N LYS A 178 5.92 -12.78 -28.56
CA LYS A 178 5.79 -12.53 -27.11
C LYS A 178 5.18 -13.76 -26.44
N SER A 179 5.73 -14.14 -25.29
CA SER A 179 5.26 -15.27 -24.48
C SER A 179 5.16 -14.91 -23.00
N LEU A 180 4.44 -15.72 -22.22
CA LEU A 180 4.43 -15.62 -20.76
C LEU A 180 5.80 -15.95 -20.18
N ARG A 181 6.54 -16.91 -20.75
CA ARG A 181 7.93 -17.22 -20.35
C ARG A 181 8.86 -16.03 -20.58
N GLY A 182 8.79 -15.39 -21.74
CA GLY A 182 9.58 -14.18 -22.01
C GLY A 182 9.20 -12.99 -21.13
N LEU A 183 7.93 -12.87 -20.77
CA LEU A 183 7.49 -11.85 -19.80
C LEU A 183 8.00 -12.14 -18.39
N ARG A 184 8.03 -13.42 -17.99
CA ARG A 184 8.64 -13.87 -16.75
C ARG A 184 10.10 -13.43 -16.67
N GLU A 185 10.91 -13.75 -17.69
CA GLU A 185 12.32 -13.34 -17.76
C GLU A 185 12.51 -11.82 -17.70
N LEU A 186 11.63 -11.04 -18.34
CA LEU A 186 11.69 -9.58 -18.27
C LEU A 186 11.50 -9.04 -16.84
N ARG A 187 10.55 -9.63 -16.11
CA ARG A 187 10.23 -9.27 -14.72
C ARG A 187 11.26 -9.85 -13.74
N GLU A 188 11.75 -11.06 -13.99
CA GLU A 188 12.66 -11.76 -13.11
C GLU A 188 14.11 -11.25 -13.25
N ASP A 189 14.59 -11.02 -14.47
CA ASP A 189 16.03 -10.87 -14.71
C ASP A 189 16.42 -9.51 -15.31
N ARG A 190 15.48 -8.82 -15.96
CA ARG A 190 15.80 -7.63 -16.77
C ARG A 190 15.37 -6.29 -16.14
N GLY A 191 14.85 -6.33 -14.92
CA GLY A 191 14.46 -5.15 -14.16
C GLY A 191 13.19 -4.47 -14.69
N TYR A 192 12.31 -5.20 -15.37
CA TYR A 192 10.99 -4.72 -15.82
C TYR A 192 9.86 -5.19 -14.90
N TYR A 193 10.16 -5.42 -13.62
CA TYR A 193 9.13 -5.67 -12.63
C TYR A 193 8.62 -4.37 -12.01
N PHE A 194 7.30 -4.19 -12.05
CA PHE A 194 6.62 -2.97 -11.61
C PHE A 194 5.56 -3.25 -10.55
N GLY A 195 5.61 -4.42 -9.90
CA GLY A 195 4.71 -4.77 -8.81
C GLY A 195 3.26 -4.91 -9.27
N GLU A 196 3.01 -5.58 -10.40
CA GLU A 196 1.66 -5.70 -10.95
C GLU A 196 0.86 -6.79 -10.23
N TYR A 197 -0.40 -6.49 -9.92
CA TYR A 197 -1.38 -7.39 -9.33
C TYR A 197 -2.65 -7.34 -10.19
N LEU A 198 -3.35 -8.45 -10.32
CA LEU A 198 -4.60 -8.51 -11.07
C LEU A 198 -5.77 -8.73 -10.12
N SER A 199 -6.89 -8.06 -10.39
CA SER A 199 -8.22 -8.48 -9.95
C SER A 199 -9.03 -9.00 -11.14
N GLN A 200 -10.20 -9.58 -10.91
CA GLN A 200 -11.08 -10.08 -11.97
C GLN A 200 -12.52 -9.58 -11.86
N GLY A 201 -13.24 -9.59 -12.98
CA GLY A 201 -14.65 -9.21 -13.04
C GLY A 201 -14.87 -7.73 -12.78
N SER A 202 -15.83 -7.44 -11.91
CA SER A 202 -16.12 -6.10 -11.41
C SER A 202 -15.66 -5.97 -9.97
N LEU A 203 -15.19 -4.78 -9.59
CA LEU A 203 -14.75 -4.46 -8.25
C LEU A 203 -15.42 -3.18 -7.77
N ASN A 204 -16.12 -3.26 -6.63
CA ASN A 204 -16.72 -2.10 -6.01
C ASN A 204 -15.70 -1.34 -5.16
N LEU A 205 -15.50 -0.07 -5.47
CA LEU A 205 -14.53 0.82 -4.83
C LEU A 205 -15.12 1.71 -3.72
N ALA A 206 -16.45 1.68 -3.52
CA ALA A 206 -17.12 2.53 -2.54
C ALA A 206 -16.53 2.35 -1.14
N GLY A 207 -16.07 3.45 -0.53
CA GLY A 207 -15.46 3.46 0.80
C GLY A 207 -14.10 2.73 0.91
N ARG A 208 -13.55 2.24 -0.20
CA ARG A 208 -12.35 1.39 -0.24
C ARG A 208 -11.23 1.96 -1.12
N CYS A 209 -11.49 3.08 -1.78
CA CYS A 209 -10.51 3.78 -2.60
C CYS A 209 -10.46 5.28 -2.28
N GLN A 210 -9.31 5.89 -2.58
CA GLN A 210 -9.19 7.31 -2.86
C GLN A 210 -9.00 7.52 -4.36
N MET A 211 -9.59 8.58 -4.89
CA MET A 211 -9.34 9.04 -6.24
C MET A 211 -8.87 10.50 -6.21
N ILE A 212 -7.85 10.82 -6.98
CA ILE A 212 -7.47 12.20 -7.29
C ILE A 212 -7.27 12.37 -8.80
N LEU A 213 -7.46 13.58 -9.30
CA LEU A 213 -7.18 13.92 -10.69
C LEU A 213 -5.68 14.06 -10.91
N ALA A 214 -5.17 13.59 -12.05
CA ALA A 214 -3.77 13.76 -12.38
C ALA A 214 -3.35 15.23 -12.41
N SER A 215 -4.22 16.13 -12.89
CA SER A 215 -3.97 17.57 -12.91
C SER A 215 -3.53 18.14 -11.56
N SER A 216 -4.05 17.62 -10.45
CA SER A 216 -3.65 18.03 -9.09
C SER A 216 -2.18 17.74 -8.76
N LEU A 217 -1.60 16.70 -9.36
CA LEU A 217 -0.19 16.30 -9.16
C LEU A 217 0.78 17.15 -10.00
N PHE A 218 0.30 17.73 -11.11
CA PHE A 218 1.12 18.53 -12.02
C PHE A 218 0.92 20.04 -11.87
N HIS A 219 -0.13 20.45 -11.15
CA HIS A 219 -0.34 21.84 -10.78
C HIS A 219 0.92 22.41 -10.12
N LYS A 220 1.33 23.63 -10.47
CA LYS A 220 2.53 24.30 -9.92
C LYS A 220 3.79 23.42 -9.90
N ASP A 221 3.90 22.50 -10.86
CA ASP A 221 5.04 21.60 -11.00
C ASP A 221 5.34 20.73 -9.77
N LEU A 222 4.30 20.36 -9.00
CA LEU A 222 4.44 19.66 -7.73
C LEU A 222 5.31 18.40 -7.81
N LEU A 223 5.09 17.49 -8.77
CA LEU A 223 5.95 16.30 -8.91
C LEU A 223 7.42 16.64 -9.18
N ARG A 224 7.72 17.70 -9.93
CA ARG A 224 9.11 18.10 -10.24
C ARG A 224 9.76 18.80 -9.05
N ARG A 225 9.00 19.58 -8.29
CA ARG A 225 9.44 20.16 -7.01
C ARG A 225 9.74 19.06 -5.98
N LEU A 226 8.90 18.02 -5.92
CA LEU A 226 9.14 16.84 -5.08
C LEU A 226 10.38 16.06 -5.52
N GLN A 227 10.54 15.82 -6.83
CA GLN A 227 11.67 15.09 -7.37
C GLN A 227 12.04 15.58 -8.78
N GLY A 228 13.21 16.21 -8.89
CA GLY A 228 13.68 16.87 -10.13
C GLY A 228 13.86 15.95 -11.33
N ASN A 229 13.91 14.63 -11.14
CA ASN A 229 13.99 13.66 -12.24
C ASN A 229 12.65 13.47 -12.97
N PHE A 230 11.55 14.02 -12.45
CA PHE A 230 10.30 14.15 -13.20
C PHE A 230 10.45 15.22 -14.27
N LYS A 231 10.10 14.87 -15.51
CA LYS A 231 10.16 15.78 -16.64
C LYS A 231 8.97 16.74 -16.59
N ASP A 232 9.08 17.87 -17.28
CA ASP A 232 7.90 18.69 -17.57
C ASP A 232 6.91 17.86 -18.41
N ILE A 233 5.67 17.80 -17.96
CA ILE A 233 4.61 17.02 -18.61
C ILE A 233 4.04 17.73 -19.84
N ASN A 234 4.25 19.03 -19.97
CA ASN A 234 3.76 19.82 -21.11
C ASN A 234 4.75 19.82 -22.28
N LEU A 235 5.98 19.35 -22.08
CA LEU A 235 6.99 19.33 -23.14
C LEU A 235 6.83 18.09 -24.02
N PRO A 236 6.77 18.27 -25.36
CA PRO A 236 6.72 17.15 -26.28
C PRO A 236 8.01 16.32 -26.18
N LEU A 237 7.88 15.01 -26.37
CA LEU A 237 9.03 14.12 -26.37
C LEU A 237 9.95 14.44 -27.55
N PRO A 238 11.29 14.47 -27.35
CA PRO A 238 12.22 14.76 -28.43
C PRO A 238 12.11 13.74 -29.58
N GLY A 239 11.86 14.25 -30.79
CA GLY A 239 12.00 13.50 -32.05
C GLY A 239 10.87 12.53 -32.40
N ASN A 240 9.60 12.93 -32.27
CA ASN A 240 8.42 12.09 -32.60
C ASN A 240 8.42 10.71 -31.92
N LYS A 241 9.14 10.56 -30.80
CA LYS A 241 9.23 9.28 -30.08
C LYS A 241 8.01 9.13 -29.18
N GLU A 242 7.29 8.02 -29.33
CA GLU A 242 6.26 7.63 -28.36
C GLU A 242 6.86 7.40 -26.96
N PRO A 243 6.15 7.77 -25.88
CA PRO A 243 6.61 7.55 -24.52
C PRO A 243 6.85 6.06 -24.25
N ARG A 244 8.05 5.71 -23.78
CA ARG A 244 8.40 4.33 -23.39
C ARG A 244 8.43 4.18 -21.87
N TRP A 245 7.26 4.21 -21.24
CA TRP A 245 7.13 4.23 -19.78
C TRP A 245 7.90 3.13 -19.03
N PRO A 246 7.99 1.86 -19.49
CA PRO A 246 8.69 0.83 -18.72
C PRO A 246 10.19 1.11 -18.63
N LYS A 247 10.75 1.64 -19.74
CA LYS A 247 12.15 2.08 -19.79
C LYS A 247 12.34 3.32 -18.93
N GLU A 248 11.42 4.28 -18.97
CA GLU A 248 11.51 5.49 -18.15
C GLU A 248 11.46 5.20 -16.65
N VAL A 249 10.62 4.26 -16.19
CA VAL A 249 10.59 3.83 -14.78
C VAL A 249 11.94 3.25 -14.38
N ARG A 250 12.51 2.37 -15.20
CA ARG A 250 13.83 1.76 -14.95
C ARG A 250 14.94 2.81 -14.93
N ASP A 251 14.94 3.73 -15.88
CA ASP A 251 15.96 4.77 -15.98
C ASP A 251 15.82 5.77 -14.81
N PHE A 252 14.59 6.05 -14.35
CA PHE A 252 14.35 6.84 -13.15
C PHE A 252 14.86 6.14 -11.88
N ARG A 253 14.57 4.85 -11.73
CA ARG A 253 15.10 4.04 -10.60
C ARG A 253 16.62 4.09 -10.55
N LYS A 254 17.27 3.96 -11.72
CA LYS A 254 18.73 4.09 -11.84
C LYS A 254 19.23 5.46 -11.41
N ALA A 255 18.59 6.52 -11.89
CA ALA A 255 19.02 7.88 -11.63
C ALA A 255 18.86 8.30 -10.15
N VAL A 256 17.83 7.82 -9.47
CA VAL A 256 17.54 8.22 -8.08
C VAL A 256 18.22 7.29 -7.06
N TRP A 257 18.17 5.96 -7.22
CA TRP A 257 18.63 5.02 -6.18
C TRP A 257 19.91 4.27 -6.53
N LEU A 258 20.29 4.15 -7.80
CA LEU A 258 21.49 3.38 -8.22
C LEU A 258 22.63 4.29 -8.70
N SER A 259 22.48 5.61 -8.57
CA SER A 259 23.54 6.56 -8.88
C SER A 259 24.69 6.39 -7.87
N THR A 260 25.92 6.26 -8.37
CA THR A 260 27.14 6.14 -7.54
C THR A 260 27.51 7.44 -6.83
N LYS A 261 26.87 8.56 -7.19
CA LYS A 261 27.04 9.85 -6.52
C LYS A 261 25.79 10.11 -5.66
N PRO A 262 25.91 10.14 -4.32
CA PRO A 262 24.82 10.54 -3.46
C PRO A 262 24.39 11.96 -3.84
N ILE A 263 23.11 12.17 -4.09
CA ILE A 263 22.57 13.51 -4.31
C ILE A 263 22.51 14.17 -2.94
N ARG A 264 23.39 15.15 -2.70
CA ARG A 264 23.28 16.04 -1.54
C ARG A 264 22.34 17.17 -1.89
N LEU A 265 21.34 17.37 -1.05
CA LEU A 265 20.36 18.43 -1.20
C LEU A 265 20.65 19.52 -0.18
N SER A 266 20.51 20.77 -0.61
CA SER A 266 20.54 21.90 0.32
C SER A 266 19.29 21.89 1.20
N SER A 267 19.35 22.56 2.36
CA SER A 267 18.19 22.73 3.23
C SER A 267 17.00 23.37 2.52
N GLU A 268 17.26 24.31 1.60
CA GLU A 268 16.23 24.95 0.77
C GLU A 268 15.55 23.94 -0.17
N GLN A 269 16.32 23.03 -0.78
CA GLN A 269 15.77 21.98 -1.63
C GLN A 269 14.93 20.99 -0.82
N ILE A 270 15.40 20.59 0.36
CA ILE A 270 14.64 19.71 1.26
C ILE A 270 13.33 20.38 1.65
N LEU A 271 13.37 21.66 2.05
CA LEU A 271 12.18 22.42 2.42
C LEU A 271 11.19 22.50 1.25
N GLY A 272 11.65 22.87 0.05
CA GLY A 272 10.80 22.95 -1.15
C GLY A 272 10.16 21.61 -1.53
N ARG A 273 10.86 20.48 -1.26
CA ARG A 273 10.30 19.12 -1.43
C ARG A 273 9.22 18.82 -0.39
N MET A 274 9.43 19.22 0.87
CA MET A 274 8.43 19.04 1.94
C MET A 274 7.18 19.90 1.70
N GLU A 275 7.33 21.12 1.18
CA GLU A 275 6.20 21.96 0.76
C GLU A 275 5.42 21.30 -0.37
N ALA A 276 6.11 20.82 -1.42
CA ALA A 276 5.47 20.12 -2.53
C ALA A 276 4.76 18.84 -2.06
N LEU A 277 5.38 18.09 -1.14
CA LEU A 277 4.76 16.93 -0.50
C LEU A 277 3.49 17.35 0.26
N SER A 278 3.53 18.45 1.01
CA SER A 278 2.35 18.96 1.71
C SER A 278 1.19 19.22 0.76
N GLU A 279 1.46 19.99 -0.29
CA GLU A 279 0.48 20.37 -1.30
C GLU A 279 -0.09 19.15 -2.04
N ILE A 280 0.73 18.13 -2.31
CA ILE A 280 0.25 16.86 -2.91
C ILE A 280 -0.71 16.15 -1.95
N ILE A 281 -0.31 16.00 -0.68
CA ILE A 281 -1.06 15.22 0.30
C ILE A 281 -2.38 15.88 0.71
N ASP A 282 -2.49 17.19 0.60
CA ASP A 282 -3.74 17.91 0.87
C ASP A 282 -4.86 17.56 -0.12
N ASN A 283 -4.55 16.94 -1.26
CA ASN A 283 -5.53 16.40 -2.21
C ASN A 283 -6.15 15.06 -1.77
N PHE A 284 -5.65 14.45 -0.70
CA PHE A 284 -6.15 13.18 -0.18
C PHE A 284 -7.02 13.39 1.06
N ASP A 285 -8.03 12.55 1.22
CA ASP A 285 -8.86 12.53 2.42
C ASP A 285 -8.02 12.16 3.65
N PRO A 286 -8.33 12.66 4.86
CA PRO A 286 -7.49 12.52 6.05
C PRO A 286 -6.95 11.11 6.31
N GLY A 287 -7.79 10.07 6.17
CA GLY A 287 -7.40 8.67 6.40
C GLY A 287 -6.40 8.08 5.39
N TRP A 288 -6.12 8.77 4.29
CA TRP A 288 -5.14 8.36 3.27
C TRP A 288 -3.85 9.18 3.32
N ARG A 289 -3.86 10.33 4.01
CA ARG A 289 -2.77 11.32 3.95
C ARG A 289 -1.44 10.76 4.41
N PHE A 290 -1.40 10.09 5.56
CA PHE A 290 -0.17 9.50 6.09
C PHE A 290 0.42 8.49 5.10
N ALA A 291 -0.39 7.54 4.63
CA ALA A 291 0.07 6.52 3.71
C ALA A 291 0.64 7.11 2.43
N MET A 292 -0.10 8.04 1.83
CA MET A 292 0.34 8.69 0.61
C MET A 292 1.59 9.54 0.85
N ALA A 293 1.71 10.18 2.02
CA ALA A 293 2.90 10.94 2.38
C ALA A 293 4.13 10.04 2.36
N VAL A 294 4.06 8.85 2.96
CA VAL A 294 5.16 7.87 2.92
C VAL A 294 5.50 7.46 1.48
N TYR A 295 4.51 7.13 0.64
CA TYR A 295 4.76 6.73 -0.75
C TYR A 295 5.35 7.86 -1.60
N PHE A 296 4.88 9.09 -1.48
CA PHE A 296 5.44 10.24 -2.19
C PHE A 296 6.83 10.63 -1.65
N SER A 297 7.02 10.61 -0.32
CA SER A 297 8.32 10.78 0.33
C SER A 297 9.33 9.76 -0.15
N ALA A 298 8.94 8.53 -0.43
CA ALA A 298 9.86 7.54 -0.96
C ALA A 298 10.46 7.94 -2.32
N LEU A 299 9.71 8.65 -3.17
CA LEU A 299 10.15 9.10 -4.50
C LEU A 299 11.26 10.17 -4.46
N ILE A 300 11.43 10.83 -3.32
CA ILE A 300 12.50 11.81 -3.06
C ILE A 300 13.89 11.14 -3.16
N GLY A 301 13.97 9.85 -2.84
CA GLY A 301 15.18 9.04 -2.87
C GLY A 301 15.90 8.94 -1.51
N PRO A 302 17.02 8.22 -1.46
CA PRO A 302 17.83 8.08 -0.26
C PRO A 302 18.63 9.37 -0.06
N GLU A 303 18.06 10.33 0.67
CA GLU A 303 18.76 11.57 0.98
C GLU A 303 19.86 11.32 2.03
N THR A 304 21.08 11.78 1.77
CA THR A 304 22.04 12.10 2.82
C THR A 304 22.01 13.62 2.97
N GLY A 305 21.31 14.13 3.99
CA GLY A 305 21.45 15.54 4.37
C GLY A 305 22.92 15.87 4.62
N ASP A 306 23.30 17.15 4.48
CA ASP A 306 24.62 17.60 4.93
C ASP A 306 24.80 17.13 6.38
N ARG A 307 25.88 16.38 6.64
CA ARG A 307 26.19 15.79 7.96
C ARG A 307 26.58 16.87 8.95
N GLY A 308 25.62 17.72 9.31
CA GLY A 308 25.63 18.59 10.46
C GLY A 308 24.66 18.05 11.52
N ALA A 309 25.21 17.30 12.47
CA ALA A 309 24.69 17.08 13.83
C ALA A 309 23.33 16.38 14.10
N THR A 310 22.46 16.06 13.14
CA THR A 310 21.25 15.24 13.43
C THR A 310 21.32 13.85 12.79
N PRO A 311 21.27 12.75 13.57
CA PRO A 311 21.28 11.38 13.04
C PRO A 311 19.97 10.97 12.32
N ASP A 312 18.95 11.83 12.34
CA ASP A 312 17.61 11.52 11.85
C ASP A 312 17.39 12.01 10.41
N ASN A 313 16.75 11.18 9.59
CA ASN A 313 16.35 11.49 8.22
C ASN A 313 15.36 12.69 8.23
N PRO A 314 15.66 13.82 7.56
CA PRO A 314 14.84 15.03 7.61
C PRO A 314 13.41 14.78 7.09
N VAL A 315 13.24 13.89 6.11
CA VAL A 315 11.93 13.48 5.59
C VAL A 315 11.13 12.75 6.68
N CYS A 316 11.78 11.85 7.41
CA CYS A 316 11.16 11.12 8.51
C CYS A 316 10.71 12.09 9.63
N VAL A 317 11.58 13.01 10.04
CA VAL A 317 11.27 14.04 11.04
C VAL A 317 10.08 14.90 10.60
N TYR A 318 10.03 15.31 9.34
CA TYR A 318 8.89 16.05 8.78
C TYR A 318 7.59 15.24 8.83
N LEU A 319 7.63 13.97 8.42
CA LEU A 319 6.44 13.11 8.46
C LEU A 319 5.93 12.93 9.88
N ILE A 320 6.84 12.68 10.84
CA ILE A 320 6.47 12.55 12.24
C ILE A 320 5.85 13.85 12.74
N SER A 321 6.50 15.01 12.56
CA SER A 321 5.98 16.27 13.08
C SER A 321 4.61 16.63 12.50
N LYS A 322 4.36 16.27 11.23
CA LYS A 322 3.09 16.52 10.56
C LYS A 322 1.97 15.56 10.99
N PHE A 323 2.31 14.33 11.37
CA PHE A 323 1.32 13.27 11.62
C PHE A 323 1.32 12.74 13.06
N ILE A 324 2.10 13.31 13.98
CA ILE A 324 2.24 12.84 15.37
C ILE A 324 0.91 12.77 16.13
N ASP A 325 -0.02 13.68 15.84
CA ASP A 325 -1.35 13.73 16.47
C ASP A 325 -2.38 12.81 15.80
N GLN A 326 -2.04 12.21 14.66
CA GLN A 326 -2.92 11.26 13.99
C GLN A 326 -2.74 9.88 14.62
N LYS A 327 -3.77 9.43 15.36
CA LYS A 327 -3.89 8.05 15.87
C LYS A 327 -3.71 6.99 14.78
N ASP A 328 -3.88 7.34 13.52
CA ASP A 328 -3.71 6.46 12.37
C ASP A 328 -2.24 6.06 12.10
N CYS A 329 -1.26 6.80 12.64
CA CYS A 329 0.16 6.42 12.57
C CYS A 329 0.50 5.16 13.37
N GLU A 330 -0.33 4.76 14.32
CA GLU A 330 -0.10 3.60 15.19
C GLU A 330 -0.54 2.27 14.56
N SER A 331 -1.09 2.25 13.34
CA SER A 331 -1.57 0.99 12.76
C SER A 331 -0.42 0.02 12.44
N PRO A 332 -0.39 -1.17 13.06
CA PRO A 332 0.65 -2.17 12.81
C PRO A 332 0.59 -2.77 11.39
N THR A 333 -0.45 -2.50 10.59
CA THR A 333 -0.73 -3.22 9.34
C THR A 333 -0.28 -2.53 8.05
N PHE A 334 0.63 -1.55 8.10
CA PHE A 334 1.22 -0.99 6.87
C PHE A 334 2.17 -1.98 6.19
N ARG A 335 1.61 -2.99 5.52
CA ARG A 335 2.35 -4.03 4.83
C ARG A 335 2.80 -3.56 3.45
N VAL A 336 4.10 -3.55 3.25
CA VAL A 336 4.76 -3.27 1.97
C VAL A 336 5.47 -4.51 1.51
N ILE A 337 5.35 -4.84 0.23
CA ILE A 337 6.10 -5.94 -0.38
C ILE A 337 7.16 -5.33 -1.27
N ALA A 338 8.34 -5.11 -0.68
CA ALA A 338 9.48 -4.49 -1.34
C ALA A 338 10.39 -5.57 -1.94
N THR A 339 10.50 -5.60 -3.26
CA THR A 339 11.49 -6.45 -3.95
C THR A 339 12.75 -5.65 -4.26
N ASP A 340 13.90 -6.30 -4.44
CA ASP A 340 15.16 -5.68 -4.86
C ASP A 340 15.05 -4.87 -6.17
N LYS A 341 14.03 -5.16 -6.96
CA LYS A 341 13.76 -4.55 -8.27
C LYS A 341 12.97 -3.24 -8.17
N MET A 342 12.43 -2.92 -7.00
CA MET A 342 11.60 -1.74 -6.72
C MET A 342 12.19 -0.95 -5.56
N PRO A 343 13.31 -0.24 -5.77
CA PRO A 343 13.99 0.49 -4.71
C PRO A 343 13.11 1.58 -4.08
N GLU A 344 12.13 2.11 -4.80
CA GLU A 344 11.14 3.02 -4.24
C GLU A 344 10.30 2.36 -3.13
N LEU A 345 9.96 1.07 -3.24
CA LEU A 345 9.21 0.37 -2.19
C LEU A 345 10.10 -0.03 -1.01
N LYS A 346 11.39 -0.29 -1.24
CA LYS A 346 12.36 -0.42 -0.15
C LYS A 346 12.48 0.87 0.66
N GLN A 347 12.42 2.01 -0.03
CA GLN A 347 12.42 3.31 0.65
C GLN A 347 11.13 3.53 1.46
N VAL A 348 9.96 3.11 0.96
CA VAL A 348 8.71 3.10 1.74
C VAL A 348 8.89 2.26 3.01
N GLU A 349 9.39 1.03 2.89
CA GLU A 349 9.64 0.13 4.02
C GLU A 349 10.62 0.74 5.04
N GLY A 350 11.73 1.33 4.57
CA GLY A 350 12.71 2.01 5.41
C GLY A 350 12.12 3.22 6.15
N LEU A 351 11.34 4.06 5.47
CA LEU A 351 10.65 5.20 6.09
C LEU A 351 9.68 4.74 7.18
N LEU A 352 8.88 3.69 6.91
CA LEU A 352 7.96 3.14 7.90
C LEU A 352 8.70 2.58 9.11
N TYR A 353 9.82 1.91 8.89
CA TYR A 353 10.66 1.41 9.98
C TYR A 353 11.19 2.55 10.85
N ASP A 354 11.73 3.60 10.24
CA ASP A 354 12.27 4.77 10.95
C ASP A 354 11.17 5.51 11.73
N ILE A 355 10.00 5.70 11.11
CA ILE A 355 8.84 6.32 11.75
C ILE A 355 8.37 5.49 12.95
N LYS A 356 8.19 4.18 12.78
CA LYS A 356 7.82 3.26 13.87
C LYS A 356 8.83 3.32 15.00
N LYS A 357 10.13 3.25 14.69
CA LYS A 357 11.21 3.36 15.68
C LYS A 357 11.12 4.67 16.47
N HIS A 358 10.80 5.78 15.81
CA HIS A 358 10.63 7.07 16.48
C HIS A 358 9.41 7.08 17.42
N PHE A 359 8.27 6.56 16.96
CA PHE A 359 7.08 6.43 17.82
C PHE A 359 7.34 5.55 19.05
N TYR A 360 8.04 4.42 18.89
CA TYR A 360 8.44 3.58 20.03
C TYR A 360 9.36 4.32 21.00
N ALA A 361 10.37 5.04 20.50
CA ALA A 361 11.28 5.82 21.33
C ALA A 361 10.54 6.94 22.08
N TYR A 362 9.60 7.62 21.41
CA TYR A 362 8.76 8.65 22.03
C TYR A 362 7.86 8.04 23.11
N GLY A 363 7.16 6.94 22.82
CA GLY A 363 6.32 6.24 23.79
C GLY A 363 7.09 5.77 25.02
N LEU A 364 8.31 5.24 24.84
CA LEU A 364 9.20 4.88 25.95
C LEU A 364 9.59 6.09 26.78
N LYS A 365 9.93 7.22 26.15
CA LYS A 365 10.27 8.46 26.86
C LYS A 365 9.11 8.99 27.69
N VAL A 366 7.89 8.97 27.14
CA VAL A 366 6.68 9.35 27.87
C VAL A 366 6.46 8.42 29.07
N ALA A 367 6.61 7.10 28.88
CA ALA A 367 6.48 6.13 29.96
C ALA A 367 7.53 6.34 31.07
N PHE A 368 8.79 6.61 30.72
CA PHE A 368 9.83 6.95 31.68
C PHE A 368 9.50 8.22 32.48
N ASN A 369 9.04 9.29 31.83
CA ASN A 369 8.64 10.52 32.52
C ASN A 369 7.50 10.28 33.53
N VAL A 370 6.51 9.45 33.16
CA VAL A 370 5.41 9.06 34.07
C VAL A 370 5.94 8.27 35.26
N ILE A 371 6.88 7.35 35.05
CA ILE A 371 7.51 6.58 36.14
C ILE A 371 8.29 7.52 37.07
N GLU A 372 9.08 8.46 36.54
CA GLU A 372 9.81 9.44 37.35
C GLU A 372 8.88 10.34 38.17
N GLU A 373 7.75 10.76 37.60
CA GLU A 373 6.75 11.56 38.29
C GLU A 373 6.06 10.77 39.41
N ALA A 374 5.73 9.50 39.16
CA ALA A 374 5.20 8.60 40.18
C ALA A 374 6.21 8.38 41.32
N GLU A 375 7.49 8.18 40.99
CA GLU A 375 8.56 7.99 41.97
C GLU A 375 8.78 9.25 42.82
N ARG A 376 8.74 10.44 42.21
CA ARG A 376 8.81 11.74 42.90
C ARG A 376 7.64 11.91 43.87
N SER A 377 6.44 11.54 43.43
CA SER A 377 5.23 11.60 44.27
C SER A 377 5.32 10.66 45.48
N LEU A 378 5.83 9.43 45.29
CA LEU A 378 6.06 8.48 46.38
C LEU A 378 7.10 8.97 47.39
N ARG A 379 8.20 9.58 46.92
CA ARG A 379 9.22 10.19 47.80
C ARG A 379 8.66 11.34 48.63
N ASN A 380 7.86 12.21 48.01
CA ASN A 380 7.22 13.33 48.71
C ASN A 380 6.25 12.81 49.78
N PHE A 381 5.42 11.81 49.45
CA PHE A 381 4.54 11.16 50.42
C PHE A 381 5.31 10.58 51.60
N HIS A 382 6.40 9.85 51.34
CA HIS A 382 7.24 9.30 52.41
C HIS A 382 7.81 10.40 53.32
N ARG A 383 8.25 11.55 52.77
CA ARG A 383 8.69 12.67 53.61
C ARG A 383 7.55 13.23 54.46
N THR A 384 6.37 13.44 53.90
CA THR A 384 5.23 13.98 54.66
C THR A 384 4.78 13.04 55.78
N VAL A 385 4.77 11.73 55.54
CA VAL A 385 4.29 10.74 56.53
C VAL A 385 5.34 10.42 57.60
N PHE A 386 6.63 10.49 57.27
CA PHE A 386 7.71 10.06 58.15
C PHE A 386 8.65 11.19 58.62
N SER A 387 8.40 12.45 58.27
CA SER A 387 9.07 13.65 58.83
C SER A 387 8.17 14.49 59.73
N GLU A 388 7.13 13.91 60.33
CA GLU A 388 6.56 14.48 61.55
C GLU A 388 7.36 13.99 62.75
N ASP A 389 8.05 14.96 63.34
CA ASP A 389 8.59 14.88 64.68
C ASP A 389 7.48 14.51 65.67
N GLN A 390 7.87 13.77 66.68
CA GLN A 390 7.00 13.10 67.63
C GLN A 390 6.05 14.08 68.34
N SER A 391 4.75 13.99 68.07
CA SER A 391 3.69 14.36 69.02
C SER A 391 2.41 13.60 68.70
N PRO A 392 1.87 12.77 69.61
CA PRO A 392 0.71 11.95 69.33
C PRO A 392 -0.58 12.80 69.35
N PRO A 393 -1.47 12.71 68.33
CA PRO A 393 -2.79 13.27 68.46
C PRO A 393 -3.70 12.28 69.19
N LEU A 394 -4.34 12.77 70.25
CA LEU A 394 -5.43 12.08 70.91
C LEU A 394 -6.58 11.82 69.93
N THR A 395 -7.11 10.60 70.06
CA THR A 395 -8.31 10.04 69.45
C THR A 395 -9.54 10.95 69.50
N THR A 396 -10.32 10.99 68.42
CA THR A 396 -11.64 10.32 68.26
C THR A 396 -12.31 10.84 66.98
N ASP A 397 -12.72 9.96 66.07
CA ASP A 397 -14.11 9.50 65.93
C ASP A 397 -14.45 9.01 64.51
N SER A 398 -15.39 8.09 64.47
CA SER A 398 -15.87 7.30 63.33
C SER A 398 -16.56 8.12 62.26
N ASN A 399 -16.05 8.08 61.02
CA ASN A 399 -16.88 8.00 59.81
C ASN A 399 -16.07 7.43 58.64
N LYS A 400 -16.68 6.49 57.90
CA LYS A 400 -16.09 5.68 56.82
C LYS A 400 -15.39 6.54 55.77
N THR A 401 -14.11 6.75 55.99
CA THR A 401 -13.18 7.35 55.04
C THR A 401 -12.12 6.29 54.82
N LEU A 402 -11.89 5.89 53.56
CA LEU A 402 -10.81 4.96 53.19
C LEU A 402 -9.58 5.31 54.01
N THR A 403 -9.14 4.36 54.86
CA THR A 403 -7.97 4.55 55.71
C THR A 403 -6.77 4.89 54.81
N ALA A 404 -5.73 5.52 55.36
CA ALA A 404 -4.53 5.80 54.59
C ALA A 404 -3.99 4.54 53.87
N ASP A 405 -4.10 3.38 54.54
CA ASP A 405 -3.78 2.06 53.98
C ASP A 405 -4.69 1.65 52.81
N ASP A 406 -5.98 1.93 52.87
CA ASP A 406 -6.91 1.61 51.77
C ASP A 406 -6.66 2.49 50.55
N ARG A 407 -6.28 3.76 50.74
CA ARG A 407 -5.90 4.66 49.62
C ARG A 407 -4.58 4.21 48.97
N ILE A 408 -3.63 3.74 49.76
CA ILE A 408 -2.36 3.16 49.26
C ILE A 408 -2.62 1.87 48.47
N ARG A 409 -3.51 1.00 48.97
CA ARG A 409 -3.91 -0.22 48.25
C ARG A 409 -4.64 0.09 46.95
N LEU A 410 -5.50 1.10 46.91
CA LEU A 410 -6.20 1.54 45.70
C LEU A 410 -5.25 2.15 44.67
N SER A 411 -4.26 2.94 45.12
CA SER A 411 -3.19 3.47 44.28
C SER A 411 -2.34 2.34 43.66
N ARG A 412 -1.92 1.36 44.46
CA ARG A 412 -1.20 0.17 43.98
C ARG A 412 -2.02 -0.62 42.97
N PHE A 413 -3.30 -0.87 43.25
CA PHE A 413 -4.20 -1.58 42.35
C PHE A 413 -4.34 -0.87 40.99
N ASN A 414 -4.51 0.46 41.00
CA ASN A 414 -4.61 1.25 39.76
C ASN A 414 -3.29 1.26 38.96
N MET A 415 -2.14 1.31 39.64
CA MET A 415 -0.83 1.25 38.98
C MET A 415 -0.56 -0.13 38.36
N THR A 416 -0.89 -1.21 39.08
CA THR A 416 -0.79 -2.58 38.55
C THR A 416 -1.75 -2.80 37.38
N ARG A 417 -2.97 -2.23 37.43
CA ARG A 417 -3.93 -2.29 36.32
C ARG A 417 -3.40 -1.56 35.08
N MET A 418 -2.84 -0.37 35.24
CA MET A 418 -2.26 0.42 34.15
C MET A 418 -1.05 -0.29 33.50
N LEU A 419 -0.17 -0.87 34.32
CA LEU A 419 0.97 -1.68 33.83
C LEU A 419 0.50 -2.96 33.13
N HIS A 420 -0.58 -3.58 33.62
CA HIS A 420 -1.17 -4.75 32.98
C HIS A 420 -1.77 -4.39 31.62
N GLU A 421 -2.57 -3.31 31.54
CA GLU A 421 -3.15 -2.79 30.28
C GLU A 421 -2.08 -2.42 29.23
N LEU A 422 -0.96 -1.86 29.67
CA LEU A 422 0.20 -1.60 28.80
C LEU A 422 0.83 -2.89 28.28
N ASN A 423 0.98 -3.90 29.14
CA ASN A 423 1.57 -5.20 28.78
C ASN A 423 0.64 -6.03 27.87
N THR A 424 -0.68 -5.98 28.06
CA THR A 424 -1.63 -6.65 27.15
C THR A 424 -1.61 -6.02 25.77
N LYS A 425 -1.54 -4.67 25.67
CA LYS A 425 -1.33 -3.98 24.39
C LYS A 425 -0.02 -4.40 23.72
N PHE A 426 1.04 -4.59 24.51
CA PHE A 426 2.36 -5.03 24.04
C PHE A 426 2.41 -6.48 23.51
N LYS A 427 1.50 -7.34 23.98
CA LYS A 427 1.42 -8.76 23.55
C LYS A 427 0.43 -8.99 22.40
N SER A 428 -0.42 -8.02 22.11
CA SER A 428 -1.41 -8.06 21.02
C SER A 428 -0.99 -7.28 19.78
N SER A 429 0.21 -6.69 19.79
CA SER A 429 0.89 -6.08 18.64
C SER A 429 2.15 -6.88 18.31
#